data_AF-A0A3C1BQ47-F1
#
_entry.id   AF-A0A3C1BQ47-F1
#
_cell.length_a   1.000
_cell.length_b   1.000
_cell.length_c   1.000
_cell.angle_alpha   90.00
_cell.angle_beta   90.00
_cell.angle_gamma   90.00
#
_symmetry.space_group_name_H-M   'P 1'
#
loop_
_entity.id
_entity.type
_entity.pdbx_description
1 polymer ?
#
loop_
_entity_poly.entity_id
_entity_poly.type
_entity_poly.pdbx_seq_one_letter_code
_entity_poly.pdbx_strand_id
1 'polypeptide(L)'
;MHGIPYRFMKTFSGNIIQKGQASPAEATFLVRYLDKSVVLDTALFEERLLREGKMTEVGLGAGTIKTVSARDAFETGMKMLDENIFSFLKEPV
;
A
#
# COMPACT_ATOMS: atom_id res chain seq x y z
N MET A 1 5.47 -8.58 -9.94
CA MET A 1 4.91 -8.46 -8.58
C MET A 1 5.84 -9.25 -7.67
N HIS A 2 6.45 -8.60 -6.67
CA HIS A 2 7.70 -9.02 -6.00
C HIS A 2 7.60 -10.24 -5.07
N GLY A 3 6.66 -11.15 -5.31
CA GLY A 3 6.55 -12.42 -4.57
C GLY A 3 6.43 -12.24 -3.04
N ILE A 4 5.78 -11.16 -2.59
CA ILE A 4 5.73 -10.76 -1.18
C ILE A 4 5.10 -11.89 -0.34
N PRO A 5 5.86 -12.62 0.50
CA PRO A 5 5.43 -13.88 1.10
C PRO A 5 4.37 -13.71 2.20
N TYR A 6 4.15 -12.46 2.63
CA TYR A 6 3.17 -12.08 3.63
C TYR A 6 1.90 -11.44 3.04
N ARG A 7 1.75 -11.50 1.71
CA ARG A 7 0.53 -11.13 0.99
C ARG A 7 0.10 -12.25 0.06
N PHE A 8 -1.19 -12.35 -0.21
CA PHE A 8 -1.74 -13.32 -1.14
C PHE A 8 -2.97 -12.76 -1.85
N MET A 9 -3.30 -13.33 -3.01
CA MET A 9 -4.51 -12.98 -3.73
C MET A 9 -5.69 -13.75 -3.13
N LYS A 10 -6.75 -13.03 -2.75
CA LYS A 10 -7.99 -13.63 -2.26
C LYS A 10 -9.15 -13.18 -3.14
N THR A 11 -9.87 -14.16 -3.68
CA THR A 11 -11.11 -13.94 -4.44
C THR A 11 -12.30 -13.98 -3.50
N PHE A 12 -13.18 -13.00 -3.65
CA PHE A 12 -14.46 -12.92 -2.95
C PHE A 12 -15.56 -12.97 -3.99
N SER A 13 -16.60 -13.76 -3.73
CA SER A 13 -17.76 -13.88 -4.60
C SER A 13 -18.99 -13.31 -3.89
N GLY A 14 -19.84 -12.61 -4.62
CA GLY A 14 -21.04 -11.98 -4.09
C GLY A 14 -21.90 -11.38 -5.21
N ASN A 15 -22.93 -10.63 -4.85
CA ASN A 15 -23.74 -9.90 -5.82
C ASN A 15 -23.32 -8.43 -5.84
N ILE A 16 -23.06 -7.88 -7.03
CA ILE A 16 -22.93 -6.45 -7.25
C ILE A 16 -24.27 -5.86 -7.66
N ILE A 17 -24.59 -4.67 -7.18
CA ILE A 17 -25.79 -3.93 -7.60
C ILE A 17 -25.36 -2.92 -8.65
N GLN A 18 -25.79 -3.11 -9.89
CA GLN A 18 -25.55 -2.18 -10.98
C GLN A 18 -26.90 -1.74 -11.56
N LYS A 19 -27.17 -0.43 -11.57
CA LYS A 19 -28.44 0.14 -12.06
C LYS A 19 -29.69 -0.51 -11.41
N GLY A 20 -29.61 -0.82 -10.11
CA GLY A 20 -30.71 -1.43 -9.36
C GLY A 20 -30.90 -2.94 -9.58
N GLN A 21 -30.08 -3.58 -10.43
CA GLN A 21 -30.11 -5.03 -10.62
C GLN A 21 -28.93 -5.69 -9.91
N ALA A 22 -29.20 -6.81 -9.23
CA ALA A 22 -28.18 -7.62 -8.59
C ALA A 22 -27.67 -8.70 -9.57
N SER A 23 -26.35 -8.79 -9.73
CA SER A 23 -25.71 -9.83 -10.53
C SER A 23 -24.53 -10.46 -9.79
N PRO A 24 -24.30 -11.78 -9.89
CA PRO A 24 -23.11 -12.42 -9.35
C PRO A 24 -21.84 -11.79 -9.93
N ALA A 25 -20.85 -11.59 -9.08
CA ALA A 25 -19.54 -11.11 -9.45
C ALA A 25 -18.47 -11.64 -8.50
N GLU A 26 -17.24 -11.60 -8.98
CA GLU A 26 -16.05 -11.93 -8.20
C GLU A 26 -15.09 -10.75 -8.21
N ALA A 27 -14.41 -10.55 -7.09
CA ALA A 27 -13.39 -9.54 -6.96
C ALA A 27 -12.17 -10.15 -6.26
N THR A 28 -11.00 -10.00 -6.89
CA THR A 28 -9.73 -10.50 -6.37
C THR A 28 -8.93 -9.35 -5.79
N PHE A 29 -8.58 -9.46 -4.52
CA PHE A 29 -7.79 -8.46 -3.80
C PHE A 29 -6.44 -9.04 -3.36
N LEU A 30 -5.41 -8.20 -3.36
CA LEU A 30 -4.15 -8.50 -2.70
C LEU A 30 -4.29 -8.22 -1.20
N VAL A 31 -4.42 -9.27 -0.40
CA VAL A 31 -4.68 -9.19 1.04
C VAL A 31 -3.46 -9.63 1.85
N ARG A 32 -3.47 -9.32 3.16
CA ARG A 32 -2.49 -9.82 4.14
C ARG A 32 -3.06 -10.99 4.93
N TYR A 33 -2.17 -11.81 5.48
CA TYR A 33 -2.52 -12.82 6.49
C TYR A 33 -3.06 -12.14 7.75
N LEU A 34 -4.19 -12.64 8.29
CA LEU A 34 -4.80 -12.11 9.51
C LEU A 34 -4.27 -12.80 10.77
N ASP A 35 -3.75 -14.00 10.62
CA ASP A 35 -3.14 -14.86 11.63
C ASP A 35 -1.65 -14.60 11.82
N LYS A 36 -1.02 -13.89 10.88
CA LYS A 36 0.35 -13.38 11.01
C LYS A 36 0.31 -11.93 11.48
N SER A 37 1.23 -11.54 12.37
CA SER A 37 1.35 -10.16 12.88
C SER A 37 1.91 -9.20 11.83
N VAL A 38 1.24 -9.07 10.68
CA VAL A 38 1.65 -8.24 9.54
C VAL A 38 1.24 -6.79 9.82
N VAL A 39 2.11 -6.08 10.55
CA VAL A 39 1.94 -4.66 10.89
C VAL A 39 2.61 -3.80 9.82
N LEU A 40 1.79 -3.02 9.11
CA LEU A 40 2.24 -2.06 8.10
C LEU A 40 3.00 -0.91 8.78
N ASP A 41 4.16 -0.55 8.23
CA ASP A 41 4.90 0.65 8.59
C ASP A 41 5.36 1.37 7.32
N THR A 42 5.07 2.67 7.22
CA THR A 42 5.41 3.52 6.07
C THR A 42 6.43 4.60 6.41
N ALA A 43 6.98 4.63 7.63
CA ALA A 43 7.90 5.67 8.07
C ALA A 43 9.15 5.75 7.17
N LEU A 44 9.76 4.60 6.86
CA LEU A 44 10.92 4.53 5.96
C LEU A 44 10.60 5.00 4.54
N PHE A 45 9.38 4.76 4.08
CA PHE A 45 8.94 5.17 2.75
C PHE A 45 8.74 6.69 2.68
N GLU A 46 8.10 7.27 3.70
CA GLU A 46 7.94 8.72 3.83
C GLU A 46 9.31 9.42 3.93
N GLU A 47 10.21 8.91 4.78
CA GLU A 47 11.56 9.45 4.95
C GLU A 47 12.33 9.42 3.61
N ARG A 48 12.27 8.30 2.89
CA ARG A 48 12.93 8.17 1.59
C ARG A 48 12.39 9.16 0.57
N LEU A 49 11.07 9.31 0.49
CA LEU A 49 10.45 10.24 -0.46
C LEU A 49 10.80 11.70 -0.14
N LEU A 50 10.84 12.08 1.14
CA LEU A 50 11.28 13.41 1.57
C LEU A 50 12.76 13.64 1.24
N ARG A 51 13.63 12.68 1.58
CA ARG A 51 15.08 12.75 1.32
C ARG A 51 15.41 12.82 -0.17
N GLU A 52 14.64 12.15 -1.02
CA GLU A 52 14.80 12.19 -2.47
C GLU A 52 14.14 13.41 -3.13
N GLY A 53 13.52 14.32 -2.35
CA GLY A 53 12.85 15.51 -2.86
C GLY A 53 11.57 15.24 -3.66
N LYS A 54 11.03 14.02 -3.56
CA LYS A 54 9.81 13.57 -4.26
C LYS A 54 8.54 13.89 -3.49
N MET A 55 8.66 14.02 -2.16
CA MET A 55 7.58 14.47 -1.29
C MET A 55 7.87 15.88 -0.81
N THR A 56 6.84 16.72 -0.81
CA THR A 56 6.86 18.06 -0.24
C THR A 56 6.01 18.08 1.02
N GLU A 57 6.44 18.84 2.01
CA GLU A 57 5.76 19.03 3.28
C GLU A 57 5.47 20.51 3.49
N VAL A 58 4.22 20.85 3.79
CA VAL A 58 3.78 22.23 4.03
C VAL A 58 2.95 22.30 5.31
N GLY A 59 3.26 23.26 6.18
CA GLY A 59 2.45 23.54 7.36
C GLY A 59 1.11 24.18 6.99
N LEU A 60 0.02 23.70 7.58
CA LEU A 60 -1.32 24.27 7.46
C LEU A 60 -1.95 24.39 8.85
N GLY A 61 -1.93 25.61 9.40
CA GLY A 61 -2.39 25.87 10.77
C GLY A 61 -1.56 25.10 11.80
N ALA A 62 -2.22 24.28 12.62
CA ALA A 62 -1.56 23.41 13.60
C ALA A 62 -1.15 22.03 13.02
N GLY A 63 -1.38 21.80 11.73
CA GLY A 63 -1.10 20.53 11.06
C GLY A 63 -0.10 20.65 9.92
N THR A 64 0.14 19.51 9.29
CA THR A 64 1.06 19.37 8.17
C THR A 64 0.37 18.63 7.04
N ILE A 65 0.55 19.11 5.81
CA ILE A 65 0.16 18.40 4.59
C ILE A 65 1.43 17.90 3.91
N LYS A 66 1.47 16.60 3.64
CA LYS A 66 2.49 15.97 2.80
C LYS A 66 1.89 15.67 1.42
N THR A 67 2.61 16.01 0.36
CA THR A 67 2.19 15.78 -1.02
C THR A 67 3.27 15.07 -1.80
N VAL A 68 2.90 14.06 -2.56
CA VAL A 68 3.78 13.30 -3.46
C VAL A 68 3.00 12.92 -4.71
N SER A 69 3.67 12.85 -5.87
CA SER A 69 3.01 12.35 -7.07
C SER A 69 2.73 10.86 -6.95
N ALA A 70 1.60 10.39 -7.49
CA ALA A 70 1.27 8.96 -7.47
C ALA A 70 2.35 8.11 -8.16
N ARG A 71 2.98 8.66 -9.20
CA ARG A 71 4.08 8.03 -9.93
C ARG A 71 5.32 7.86 -9.05
N ASP A 72 5.77 8.94 -8.40
CA ASP A 72 6.96 8.90 -7.55
C ASP A 72 6.78 7.99 -6.35
N ALA A 73 5.59 8.03 -5.74
CA ALA A 73 5.22 7.13 -4.66
C ALA A 73 5.28 5.66 -5.11
N PHE A 74 4.68 5.34 -6.27
CA PHE A 74 4.67 4.00 -6.80
C PHE A 74 6.07 3.50 -7.16
N GLU A 75 6.84 4.26 -7.95
CA GLU A 75 8.18 3.88 -8.38
C GLU A 75 9.13 3.71 -7.19
N THR A 76 9.07 4.62 -6.21
CA THR A 76 9.92 4.53 -5.00
C THR A 76 9.53 3.33 -4.13
N GLY A 77 8.24 3.07 -3.96
CA GLY A 77 7.77 1.93 -3.19
C GLY A 77 8.11 0.59 -3.84
N MET A 78 8.00 0.49 -5.16
CA MET A 78 8.40 -0.70 -5.91
C MET A 78 9.91 -0.94 -5.78
N LYS A 79 10.72 0.11 -5.93
CA LYS A 79 12.18 0.02 -5.74
C LYS A 79 12.55 -0.41 -4.33
N MET A 80 11.86 0.09 -3.30
CA MET A 80 12.06 -0.36 -1.92
C MET A 80 11.81 -1.86 -1.76
N LEU A 81 10.75 -2.38 -2.38
CA LEU A 81 10.44 -3.81 -2.33
C LEU A 81 11.42 -4.67 -3.15
N ASP A 82 12.02 -4.13 -4.22
CA ASP A 82 13.11 -4.79 -4.95
C ASP A 82 14.36 -4.92 -4.08
N GLU A 83 14.67 -3.88 -3.29
CA GLU A 83 15.82 -3.84 -2.38
C GLU A 83 15.60 -4.69 -1.12
N ASN A 84 14.40 -4.64 -0.54
CA ASN A 84 14.01 -5.41 0.64
C ASN A 84 12.49 -5.64 0.66
N ILE A 85 12.08 -6.90 0.54
CA ILE A 85 10.67 -7.30 0.55
C ILE A 85 9.93 -6.93 1.84
N PHE A 86 10.63 -6.62 2.94
CA PHE A 86 10.05 -6.24 4.24
C PHE A 86 10.02 -4.73 4.48
N SER A 87 10.36 -3.89 3.49
CA SER A 87 10.44 -2.42 3.63
C SER A 87 9.17 -1.72 4.12
N PHE A 88 8.03 -2.40 4.12
CA PHE A 88 6.74 -1.88 4.57
C PHE A 88 6.21 -2.58 5.84
N LEU A 89 7.04 -3.34 6.53
CA LEU A 89 6.67 -3.97 7.79
C LEU A 89 7.41 -3.34 8.95
N LYS A 90 6.72 -3.24 10.09
CA LYS A 90 7.35 -2.84 11.36
C LYS A 90 8.40 -3.85 11.80
N GLU A 91 8.08 -5.14 11.66
CA GLU A 91 8.96 -6.27 11.95
C GLU A 91 8.81 -7.33 10.84
N PRO A 92 9.90 -8.02 10.44
CA PRO A 92 9.80 -9.15 9.52
C PRO A 92 8.90 -10.27 10.08
N VAL A 93 8.20 -10.98 9.19
CA VAL A 93 7.33 -12.13 9.54
C VAL A 93 7.91 -13.46 9.14
#